data_AF-A0ABD2WBK2-F1
#
_entry.id   AF-A0ABD2WBK2-F1
#
_cell.length_a   1.000
_cell.length_b   1.000
_cell.length_c   1.000
_cell.angle_alpha   90.00
_cell.angle_beta   90.00
_cell.angle_gamma   90.00
#
_symmetry.space_group_name_H-M   'P 1'
#
loop_
_entity.id
_entity.type
_entity.pdbx_description
1 polymer ?
#
loop_
_entity_poly.entity_id
_entity_poly.type
_entity_poly.pdbx_seq_one_letter_code
_entity_poly.pdbx_strand_id
1 'polypeptide(L)'
;MRIAIVGSAHGELDRIYKKCRDYGKKVDLILCCGDFQSVRNKQDLQCMAVPDKFKSKESLYKYYSGEAVAPVLTIFIGGNHEASNYLQELAYGGWVEIKATRRATSILLTVTVQ
;
A
#
# COMPACT_ATOMS: atom_id res chain seq x y z
N MET A 1 19.29 -11.44 -1.29
CA MET A 1 18.10 -10.64 -0.98
C MET A 1 18.00 -9.50 -1.98
N ARG A 2 16.85 -9.29 -2.62
CA ARG A 2 16.60 -8.18 -3.55
C ARG A 2 15.42 -7.35 -3.06
N ILE A 3 15.65 -6.06 -2.89
CA ILE A 3 14.66 -5.11 -2.37
C ILE A 3 14.33 -4.12 -3.49
N ALA A 4 13.05 -3.99 -3.82
CA ALA A 4 12.56 -2.95 -4.71
C ALA A 4 12.22 -1.71 -3.88
N ILE A 5 12.69 -0.54 -4.32
CA ILE A 5 12.39 0.74 -3.69
C ILE A 5 11.39 1.50 -4.58
N VAL A 6 10.29 1.91 -3.98
CA VAL A 6 9.25 2.74 -4.59
C VAL A 6 9.24 4.06 -3.85
N GLY A 7 9.31 5.18 -4.57
CA GLY A 7 9.17 6.52 -3.99
C GLY A 7 7.75 6.75 -3.50
N SER A 8 6.94 7.39 -4.37
CA SER A 8 5.49 7.50 -4.19
C SER A 8 4.78 6.41 -5.00
N ALA A 9 3.81 5.71 -4.40
CA ALA A 9 3.03 4.67 -5.08
C ALA A 9 1.74 5.19 -5.74
N HIS A 10 1.14 6.25 -5.21
CA HIS A 10 -0.17 6.76 -5.60
C HIS A 10 -1.24 5.65 -5.74
N GLY A 11 -1.21 4.66 -4.85
CA GLY A 11 -2.16 3.54 -4.86
C GLY A 11 -2.01 2.53 -6.02
N GLU A 12 -1.02 2.66 -6.91
CA GLU A 12 -0.84 1.79 -8.09
C GLU A 12 -0.10 0.45 -7.79
N LEU A 13 -0.52 -0.28 -6.76
CA LEU A 13 0.09 -1.58 -6.37
C LEU A 13 0.10 -2.60 -7.51
N ASP A 14 -0.96 -2.68 -8.31
CA ASP A 14 -1.02 -3.58 -9.47
C ASP A 14 0.16 -3.33 -10.43
N ARG A 15 0.50 -2.06 -10.65
CA ARG A 15 1.60 -1.64 -11.52
C ARG A 15 2.96 -1.95 -10.89
N ILE A 16 3.11 -1.71 -9.59
CA ILE A 16 4.33 -2.01 -8.83
C ILE A 16 4.62 -3.51 -8.86
N TYR A 17 3.62 -4.34 -8.54
CA TYR A 17 3.77 -5.80 -8.57
C TYR A 17 4.00 -6.33 -9.98
N LYS A 18 3.36 -5.75 -11.00
CA LYS A 18 3.65 -6.09 -12.40
C LYS A 18 5.12 -5.82 -12.75
N LYS A 19 5.65 -4.63 -12.43
CA LYS A 19 7.07 -4.31 -12.66
C LYS A 19 8.01 -5.26 -11.94
N CYS A 20 7.69 -5.67 -10.71
CA CYS A 20 8.49 -6.65 -9.97
C CYS A 20 8.49 -8.03 -10.64
N ARG A 21 7.37 -8.46 -11.25
CA ARG A 21 7.31 -9.70 -12.04
C ARG A 21 8.12 -9.58 -13.33
N ASP A 22 7.97 -8.46 -14.03
CA ASP A 22 8.63 -8.20 -15.32
C ASP A 22 10.16 -8.03 -15.18
N TYR A 23 10.67 -7.74 -13.98
CA TYR A 23 12.10 -7.66 -13.69
C TYR A 23 12.85 -8.99 -13.92
N GLY A 24 12.14 -10.12 -13.97
CA GLY A 24 12.73 -11.43 -14.30
C GLY A 24 13.60 -12.06 -13.20
N LYS A 25 13.80 -11.37 -12.08
CA LYS A 25 14.44 -11.90 -10.87
C LYS A 25 13.49 -11.78 -9.69
N LYS A 26 13.51 -12.76 -8.78
CA LYS A 26 12.73 -12.72 -7.54
C LYS A 26 13.09 -11.46 -6.72
N VAL A 27 12.07 -10.65 -6.44
CA VAL A 27 12.09 -9.57 -5.46
C VAL A 27 11.56 -10.13 -4.13
N ASP A 28 12.32 -9.94 -3.06
CA ASP A 28 12.02 -10.49 -1.74
C ASP A 28 11.20 -9.52 -0.88
N LEU A 29 11.32 -8.22 -1.15
CA LEU A 29 10.71 -7.14 -0.37
C LEU A 29 10.51 -5.89 -1.23
N ILE A 30 9.42 -5.17 -1.00
CA ILE A 30 9.20 -3.82 -1.53
C ILE A 30 9.20 -2.83 -0.35
N LEU A 31 9.97 -1.74 -0.47
CA LEU A 31 9.90 -0.59 0.41
C LEU A 31 9.24 0.57 -0.34
N CYS A 32 8.13 1.07 0.17
CA CYS A 32 7.41 2.23 -0.36
C CYS A 32 7.61 3.43 0.57
N CYS A 33 8.19 4.50 0.03
CA CYS A 33 8.68 5.64 0.80
C CYS A 33 7.67 6.78 0.96
N GLY A 34 6.40 6.55 0.66
CA GLY A 34 5.32 7.53 0.84
C GLY A 34 4.17 7.31 -0.14
N ASP A 35 3.09 8.06 0.07
CA ASP A 35 1.91 8.12 -0.81
C ASP A 35 1.46 6.71 -1.26
N PHE A 36 1.39 5.79 -0.29
CA PHE A 36 0.94 4.43 -0.50
C PHE A 36 -0.55 4.40 -0.86
N GLN A 37 -1.32 5.35 -0.31
CA GLN A 37 -2.74 5.55 -0.55
C GLN A 37 -3.58 4.36 -0.06
N SER A 38 -3.58 4.15 1.25
CA SER A 38 -4.20 2.97 1.86
C SER A 38 -5.75 2.97 1.91
N VAL A 39 -6.42 3.16 0.78
CA VAL A 39 -7.88 3.28 0.70
C VAL A 39 -8.56 1.89 0.62
N ARG A 40 -9.36 1.52 1.63
CA ARG A 40 -10.14 0.26 1.64
C ARG A 40 -11.51 0.45 0.98
N ASN A 41 -12.15 1.58 1.24
CA ASN A 41 -13.55 1.83 0.89
C ASN A 41 -13.81 3.31 0.53
N LYS A 42 -15.08 3.69 0.34
CA LYS A 42 -15.43 5.07 -0.05
C LYS A 42 -15.25 6.05 1.10
N GLN A 43 -15.37 5.60 2.34
CA GLN A 43 -15.21 6.41 3.55
C GLN A 43 -13.76 6.82 3.73
N ASP A 44 -12.83 5.87 3.59
CA ASP A 44 -11.39 6.16 3.59
C ASP A 44 -11.01 7.18 2.49
N LEU A 45 -11.64 7.08 1.32
CA LEU A 45 -11.42 8.02 0.22
C LEU A 45 -11.84 9.46 0.58
N GLN A 46 -12.90 9.62 1.38
CA GLN A 46 -13.36 10.94 1.82
C GLN A 46 -12.35 11.60 2.78
N CYS A 47 -11.58 10.80 3.51
CA CYS A 47 -10.57 11.26 4.46
C CYS A 47 -9.23 11.64 3.80
N MET A 48 -9.08 11.45 2.49
CA MET A 48 -7.87 11.86 1.77
C MET A 48 -7.80 13.38 1.59
N ALA A 49 -6.62 13.94 1.84
CA ALA A 49 -6.27 15.34 1.56
C ALA A 49 -5.98 15.59 0.06
N VAL A 50 -6.92 15.22 -0.81
CA VAL A 50 -6.83 15.35 -2.27
C VAL A 50 -8.12 16.02 -2.78
N PRO A 51 -8.08 16.92 -3.78
CA PRO A 51 -9.32 17.46 -4.37
C PRO A 51 -10.22 16.34 -4.92
N ASP A 52 -11.54 16.45 -4.75
CA ASP A 52 -12.47 15.36 -5.08
C ASP A 52 -12.36 14.85 -6.52
N LYS A 53 -12.04 15.73 -7.48
CA LYS A 53 -11.84 15.36 -8.89
C LYS A 53 -10.66 14.41 -9.15
N PHE A 54 -9.73 14.29 -8.19
CA PHE A 54 -8.55 13.44 -8.28
C PHE A 54 -8.60 12.25 -7.31
N LYS A 55 -9.66 12.13 -6.50
CA LYS A 55 -9.82 11.01 -5.58
C LYS A 55 -10.12 9.73 -6.34
N SER A 56 -9.30 8.72 -6.11
CA SER A 56 -9.48 7.38 -6.67
C SER A 56 -9.10 6.32 -5.63
N LYS A 57 -9.81 5.19 -5.62
CA LYS A 57 -9.48 4.06 -4.75
C LYS A 57 -8.23 3.30 -5.20
N GLU A 58 -7.84 3.49 -6.46
CA GLU A 58 -6.72 2.80 -7.10
C GLU A 58 -6.77 1.28 -6.93
N SER A 59 -5.78 0.65 -6.28
CA SER A 59 -5.70 -0.82 -6.28
C SER A 59 -5.68 -1.50 -4.89
N LEU A 60 -5.41 -0.79 -3.78
CA LEU A 60 -5.33 -1.46 -2.46
C LEU A 60 -6.62 -2.21 -2.09
N TYR A 61 -7.80 -1.63 -2.39
CA TYR A 61 -9.08 -2.24 -2.04
C TYR A 61 -9.23 -3.69 -2.55
N LYS A 62 -8.60 -4.05 -3.67
CA LYS A 62 -8.61 -5.40 -4.25
C LYS A 62 -7.87 -6.39 -3.35
N TYR A 63 -6.74 -5.96 -2.78
CA TYR A 63 -5.94 -6.75 -1.87
C TYR A 63 -6.60 -6.85 -0.49
N TYR A 64 -7.25 -5.77 -0.04
CA TYR A 64 -8.00 -5.72 1.22
C TYR A 64 -9.24 -6.62 1.20
N SER A 65 -10.09 -6.49 0.18
CA SER A 65 -11.25 -7.39 -0.03
C SER A 65 -10.83 -8.82 -0.39
N GLY A 66 -9.61 -8.96 -0.89
CA GLY A 66 -9.04 -10.22 -1.29
C GLY A 66 -9.53 -10.74 -2.65
N GLU A 67 -9.94 -9.82 -3.52
CA GLU A 67 -10.04 -10.01 -4.98
C GLU A 67 -8.65 -10.27 -5.61
N ALA A 68 -7.61 -9.71 -5.00
CA ALA A 68 -6.21 -9.91 -5.40
C ALA A 68 -5.36 -10.38 -4.20
N VAL A 69 -4.21 -10.97 -4.51
CA VAL A 69 -3.27 -11.49 -3.52
C VAL A 69 -1.91 -10.82 -3.74
N ALA A 70 -1.37 -10.17 -2.70
CA ALA A 70 -0.07 -9.53 -2.78
C ALA A 70 1.03 -10.59 -2.99
N PRO A 71 1.83 -10.48 -4.06
CA PRO A 71 2.83 -11.48 -4.40
C PRO A 71 4.16 -11.30 -3.65
N VAL A 72 4.39 -10.11 -3.08
CA VAL A 72 5.64 -9.72 -2.41
C VAL A 72 5.30 -8.93 -1.16
N LEU A 73 6.00 -9.23 -0.05
CA LEU A 73 5.91 -8.43 1.17
C LEU A 73 6.21 -6.97 0.84
N THR A 74 5.33 -6.07 1.24
CA THR A 74 5.48 -4.64 1.03
C THR A 74 5.52 -3.96 2.39
N ILE A 75 6.50 -3.10 2.62
CA ILE A 75 6.60 -2.24 3.80
C ILE A 75 6.47 -0.81 3.29
N PHE A 76 5.72 0.01 3.99
CA PHE A 76 5.55 1.40 3.58
C PHE A 76 5.52 2.36 4.77
N ILE A 77 5.82 3.61 4.44
CA ILE A 77 5.54 4.78 5.27
C ILE A 77 4.44 5.59 4.58
N GLY A 78 3.61 6.27 5.38
CA GLY A 78 2.58 7.15 4.83
C GLY A 78 3.19 8.40 4.19
N GLY A 79 2.50 8.97 3.20
CA GLY A 79 2.78 10.30 2.65
C GLY A 79 1.67 11.32 2.96
N ASN A 80 1.52 12.30 2.08
CA ASN A 80 0.49 13.35 2.20
C ASN A 80 -0.82 12.99 1.47
N HIS A 81 -0.80 12.00 0.56
CA HIS A 81 -1.97 11.50 -0.15
C HIS A 81 -2.45 10.16 0.41
N GLU A 82 -2.88 10.17 1.67
CA GLU A 82 -3.23 8.95 2.40
C GLU A 82 -4.67 8.92 2.89
N ALA A 83 -5.19 7.71 3.12
CA ALA A 83 -6.37 7.49 3.94
C ALA A 83 -6.00 7.69 5.42
N SER A 84 -5.89 8.95 5.85
CA SER A 84 -5.37 9.29 7.19
C SER A 84 -6.18 8.68 8.32
N ASN A 85 -7.50 8.50 8.13
CA ASN A 85 -8.34 7.82 9.10
C ASN A 85 -7.89 6.37 9.35
N TYR A 86 -7.53 5.64 8.30
CA TYR A 86 -7.06 4.27 8.44
C TYR A 86 -5.65 4.21 9.03
N LEU A 87 -4.75 5.10 8.60
CA LEU A 87 -3.39 5.14 9.15
C LEU A 87 -3.37 5.57 10.63
N GLN A 88 -4.34 6.37 11.07
CA GLN A 88 -4.51 6.72 12.48
C GLN A 88 -4.89 5.52 13.36
N GLU A 89 -5.65 4.55 12.84
CA GLU A 89 -5.91 3.27 13.53
C GLU A 89 -4.60 2.50 13.81
N LEU A 90 -3.55 2.76 13.02
CA LEU A 90 -2.26 2.10 13.04
C LEU A 90 -1.10 3.07 13.39
N ALA A 91 -1.35 4.09 14.21
CA ALA A 91 -0.40 5.17 14.49
C ALA A 91 0.96 4.72 15.07
N TYR A 92 1.02 3.57 15.74
CA TYR A 92 2.27 2.98 16.24
C TYR A 92 2.87 1.96 15.28
N GLY A 93 2.44 1.99 14.03
CA GLY A 93 2.69 0.94 13.05
C GLY A 93 1.75 -0.24 13.23
N GLY A 94 1.73 -1.09 12.22
CA GLY A 94 0.89 -2.27 12.22
C GLY A 94 0.74 -2.86 10.84
N TRP A 95 -0.15 -3.83 10.75
CA TRP A 95 -0.42 -4.55 9.52
C TRP A 95 -1.65 -3.97 8.86
N VAL A 96 -1.49 -3.52 7.62
CA VAL A 96 -2.64 -3.30 6.74
C VAL A 96 -3.07 -4.68 6.25
N GLU A 97 -4.22 -5.15 6.74
CA GLU A 97 -4.72 -6.49 6.46
C GLU A 97 -5.04 -6.63 4.97
N ILE A 98 -4.29 -7.48 4.28
CA ILE A 98 -4.53 -7.78 2.87
C ILE A 98 -4.31 -9.27 2.60
N LYS A 99 -4.97 -9.83 1.58
CA LYS A 99 -4.65 -11.20 1.17
C LYS A 99 -3.25 -11.25 0.56
N ALA A 100 -2.43 -12.19 1.01
CA ALA A 100 -1.07 -12.43 0.52
C ALA A 100 -0.77 -13.93 0.39
N THR A 101 0.14 -14.30 -0.52
CA THR A 101 0.49 -15.71 -0.75
C THR A 101 1.34 -16.26 0.40
N ARG A 102 0.68 -17.01 1.30
CA ARG A 102 1.20 -18.12 2.12
C ARG A 102 2.32 -17.91 3.18
N ARG A 103 2.77 -16.70 3.56
CA ARG A 103 3.56 -16.57 4.83
C ARG A 103 3.70 -15.19 5.49
N ALA A 104 3.07 -14.14 4.99
CA ALA A 104 2.91 -12.87 5.72
C ALA A 104 1.69 -12.16 5.13
N THR A 105 0.61 -12.07 5.90
CA THR A 105 -0.73 -11.62 5.51
C THR A 105 -0.85 -10.10 5.39
N SER A 106 0.25 -9.39 5.20
CA SER A 106 0.23 -8.04 5.71
C SER A 106 1.34 -7.16 5.15
N ILE A 107 0.94 -5.93 4.82
CA ILE A 107 1.84 -4.83 4.50
C ILE A 107 2.16 -4.14 5.83
N LEU A 108 3.44 -4.05 6.19
CA LEU A 108 3.85 -3.41 7.44
C LEU A 108 3.86 -1.90 7.21
N LEU A 109 2.99 -1.18 7.90
CA LEU A 109 3.09 0.25 8.07
C LEU A 109 4.11 0.52 9.17
N THR A 110 5.17 1.27 8.86
CA THR A 110 6.01 1.90 9.87
C THR A 110 5.69 3.39 9.88
N VAL A 111 5.08 3.91 10.96
CA VAL A 111 4.70 5.32 11.05
C VAL A 111 5.88 6.19 11.49
N THR A 112 6.07 7.33 10.83
CA THR A 112 6.17 8.71 11.39
C THR A 112 6.42 9.66 10.21
N VAL A 113 5.68 10.75 10.05
CA VAL A 113 5.85 12.00 10.82
C VAL A 113 4.49 12.65 11.13
N GLN A 114 4.38 13.20 12.35
CA GLN A 114 3.35 14.18 12.73
C GLN A 114 3.46 15.46 11.90
#